data_AF-A0A369WSP1-F1
#
_entry.id   AF-A0A369WSP1-F1
#
_cell.length_a   1.000
_cell.length_b   1.000
_cell.length_c   1.000
_cell.angle_alpha   90.00
_cell.angle_beta   90.00
_cell.angle_gamma   90.00
#
_symmetry.space_group_name_H-M   'P 1'
#
loop_
_entity.id
_entity.type
_entity.pdbx_description
1 polymer ?
#
loop_
_entity_poly.entity_id
_entity_poly.type
_entity_poly.pdbx_seq_one_letter_code
_entity_poly.pdbx_strand_id
1 'polypeptide(L)'
;MIAMSVVKWIVGLMLLVFSVALARAGEYAPRIEVINNGQAKVYNVRFQRQIEGHWALRGRLTRSDRDVKVPKGQVKALLFDERGKQIHSAETRYKPQHVHPKKKRASYFTVHLPQDLHPSGVSVKVYYLSD
;
A
#
# COMPACT_ATOMS: atom_id res chain seq x y z
N MET A 1 -30.93 34.46 22.99
CA MET A 1 -30.40 33.38 23.85
C MET A 1 -30.69 31.97 23.28
N ILE A 2 -31.88 31.72 22.74
CA ILE A 2 -32.26 30.43 22.10
C ILE A 2 -31.41 30.12 20.84
N ALA A 3 -31.13 31.13 20.00
CA ALA A 3 -30.31 30.97 18.79
C ALA A 3 -28.89 30.42 19.06
N MET A 4 -28.21 30.90 20.12
CA MET A 4 -26.89 30.39 20.52
C MET A 4 -26.91 28.93 21.00
N SER A 5 -28.03 28.49 21.58
CA SER A 5 -28.19 27.10 22.02
C SER A 5 -28.36 26.17 20.82
N VAL A 6 -29.22 26.54 19.87
CA VAL A 6 -29.46 25.77 18.63
C VAL A 6 -28.19 25.65 17.79
N VAL A 7 -27.40 26.73 17.66
CA VAL A 7 -26.13 26.70 16.91
C VAL A 7 -25.13 25.72 17.53
N LYS A 8 -25.05 25.63 18.87
CA LYS A 8 -24.16 24.65 19.55
C LYS A 8 -24.56 23.21 19.26
N TRP A 9 -25.86 22.92 19.22
CA TRP A 9 -26.37 21.59 18.85
C TRP A 9 -26.05 21.24 17.40
N ILE A 10 -26.20 22.19 16.47
CA ILE A 10 -25.88 21.98 15.05
C ILE A 10 -24.37 21.72 14.87
N VAL A 11 -23.52 22.50 15.53
CA VAL A 11 -22.06 22.28 15.46
C VAL A 11 -21.68 20.93 16.07
N GLY A 12 -22.28 20.55 17.21
CA GLY A 12 -22.07 19.24 17.81
C GLY A 12 -22.48 18.08 16.89
N LEU A 13 -23.63 18.22 16.22
CA LEU A 13 -24.11 17.23 15.24
C LEU A 13 -23.20 17.15 14.02
N MET A 14 -22.74 18.28 13.48
CA MET A 14 -21.81 18.30 12.35
C MET A 14 -20.48 17.65 12.70
N LEU A 15 -19.95 17.91 13.89
CA LEU A 15 -18.73 17.27 14.38
C LEU A 15 -18.92 15.75 14.51
N LEU A 16 -20.06 15.30 15.04
CA LEU A 16 -20.38 13.87 15.15
C LEU A 16 -20.42 13.20 13.77
N VAL A 17 -21.14 13.78 12.80
CA VAL A 17 -21.22 13.27 11.43
C VAL A 17 -19.84 13.23 10.78
N PHE A 18 -19.04 14.29 10.97
CA PHE A 18 -17.68 14.36 10.45
C PHE A 18 -16.77 13.28 11.05
N SER A 19 -16.85 13.03 12.37
CA SER A 19 -16.10 11.95 13.03
C SER A 19 -16.47 10.57 12.51
N VAL A 20 -17.77 10.29 12.33
CA VAL A 20 -18.24 9.01 11.78
C VAL A 20 -17.79 8.83 10.33
N ALA A 21 -17.86 9.88 9.52
CA ALA A 21 -17.39 9.86 8.13
C ALA A 21 -15.87 9.61 8.05
N LEU A 22 -15.07 10.24 8.93
CA LEU A 22 -13.62 9.99 9.00
C LEU A 22 -13.30 8.56 9.39
N ALA A 23 -14.01 8.00 10.38
CA ALA A 23 -13.80 6.63 10.83
C ALA A 23 -14.07 5.62 9.70
N ARG A 24 -15.19 5.80 8.97
CA ARG A 24 -15.55 5.00 7.80
C ARG A 24 -14.54 5.12 6.67
N ALA A 25 -13.99 6.30 6.41
CA ALA A 25 -12.96 6.48 5.38
C ALA A 25 -11.69 5.64 5.65
N GLY A 26 -11.39 5.33 6.91
CA GLY A 26 -10.31 4.41 7.30
C GLY A 26 -10.59 2.94 6.96
N GLU A 27 -11.85 2.50 7.02
CA GLU A 27 -12.25 1.11 6.73
C GLU A 27 -12.13 0.76 5.23
N TYR A 28 -12.24 1.76 4.34
CA TYR A 28 -12.14 1.58 2.89
C TYR A 28 -10.71 1.58 2.34
N ALA A 29 -9.69 1.71 3.21
CA ALA A 29 -8.31 1.62 2.78
C ALA A 29 -7.97 0.16 2.41
N PRO A 30 -7.31 -0.08 1.26
CA PRO A 30 -6.90 -1.43 0.87
C PRO A 30 -5.97 -2.03 1.93
N ARG A 31 -6.25 -3.27 2.33
CA ARG A 31 -5.42 -3.97 3.31
C ARG A 31 -4.16 -4.49 2.61
N ILE A 32 -2.99 -4.03 3.05
CA ILE A 32 -1.72 -4.47 2.49
C ILE A 32 -1.02 -5.37 3.51
N GLU A 33 -0.82 -6.63 3.14
CA GLU A 33 -0.04 -7.61 3.89
C GLU A 33 1.31 -7.82 3.20
N VAL A 34 2.39 -7.68 3.97
CA VAL A 34 3.75 -7.84 3.45
C VAL A 34 4.36 -9.11 4.03
N ILE A 35 4.72 -10.05 3.15
CA ILE A 35 5.32 -11.32 3.52
C ILE A 35 6.82 -11.23 3.28
N ASN A 36 7.59 -11.25 4.37
CA ASN A 36 9.05 -11.23 4.33
C ASN A 36 9.60 -12.66 4.42
N ASN A 37 10.52 -13.01 3.53
CA ASN A 37 11.05 -14.37 3.37
C ASN A 37 12.52 -14.51 3.80
N GLY A 38 13.02 -13.62 4.65
CA GLY A 38 14.39 -13.66 5.19
C GLY A 38 15.49 -13.25 4.21
N GLN A 39 15.23 -13.15 2.90
CA GLN A 39 16.19 -12.68 1.89
C GLN A 39 16.10 -11.18 1.65
N ALA A 40 14.88 -10.65 1.64
CA ALA A 40 14.61 -9.24 1.47
C ALA A 40 13.47 -8.80 2.39
N LYS A 41 13.51 -7.52 2.78
CA LYS A 41 12.44 -6.84 3.51
C LYS A 41 11.71 -5.92 2.55
N VAL A 42 10.42 -6.18 2.36
CA VAL A 42 9.49 -5.29 1.68
C VAL A 42 8.87 -4.38 2.75
N TYR A 43 8.78 -3.08 2.48
CA TYR A 43 8.18 -2.13 3.43
C TYR A 43 7.72 -0.85 2.74
N ASN A 44 6.95 -0.04 3.49
CA ASN A 44 6.32 1.20 3.02
C ASN A 44 5.55 1.02 1.69
N VAL A 45 4.86 -0.11 1.58
CA VAL A 45 4.02 -0.42 0.42
C VAL A 45 2.75 0.42 0.53
N ARG A 46 2.41 1.12 -0.54
CA ARG A 46 1.22 1.97 -0.63
C ARG A 46 0.61 1.91 -2.02
N PHE A 47 -0.70 1.99 -2.08
CA PHE A 47 -1.41 2.29 -3.32
C PHE A 47 -1.15 3.74 -3.71
N GLN A 48 -0.78 3.95 -4.96
CA GLN A 48 -0.60 5.27 -5.54
C GLN A 48 -1.28 5.31 -6.89
N ARG A 49 -2.16 6.28 -7.10
CA ARG A 49 -2.74 6.57 -8.40
C ARG A 49 -1.68 7.25 -9.26
N GLN A 50 -1.41 6.71 -10.44
CA GLN A 50 -0.51 7.30 -11.42
C GLN A 50 -1.21 8.42 -12.20
N ILE A 51 -0.42 9.26 -12.87
CA ILE A 51 -0.91 10.40 -13.66
C ILE A 51 -1.86 9.93 -14.78
N GLU A 52 -1.61 8.74 -15.33
CA GLU A 52 -2.44 8.08 -16.36
C GLU A 52 -3.73 7.46 -15.78
N GLY A 53 -4.04 7.68 -14.51
CA GLY A 53 -5.26 7.20 -13.85
C GLY A 53 -5.16 5.78 -13.29
N HIS A 54 -4.13 5.01 -13.65
CA HIS A 54 -3.93 3.64 -13.20
C HIS A 54 -3.44 3.54 -11.75
N TRP A 55 -3.88 2.50 -11.05
CA TRP A 55 -3.36 2.18 -9.73
C TRP A 55 -2.02 1.45 -9.81
N ALA A 56 -1.12 1.79 -8.91
CA ALA A 56 0.14 1.09 -8.75
C ALA A 56 0.45 0.88 -7.26
N LEU A 57 1.09 -0.24 -6.94
CA LEU A 57 1.73 -0.44 -5.64
C LEU A 57 3.15 0.07 -5.72
N ARG A 58 3.46 1.02 -4.84
CA ARG A 58 4.84 1.50 -4.67
C ARG A 58 5.32 1.14 -3.29
N GLY A 59 6.53 0.60 -3.24
CA GLY A 59 7.14 0.23 -1.98
C GLY A 59 8.64 0.31 -2.07
N ARG A 60 9.28 -0.12 -0.99
CA ARG A 60 10.72 -0.23 -0.88
C ARG A 60 11.11 -1.67 -0.61
N LEU A 61 12.18 -2.08 -1.26
CA LEU A 61 12.87 -3.32 -1.02
C LEU A 61 14.20 -2.98 -0.37
N THR A 62 14.49 -3.63 0.75
CA THR A 62 15.80 -3.55 1.39
C THR A 62 16.27 -4.94 1.79
N ARG A 63 17.54 -5.03 2.14
CA ARG A 63 18.15 -6.25 2.64
C ARG A 63 17.59 -6.63 4.01
N SER A 64 17.41 -7.92 4.24
CA SER A 64 17.04 -8.46 5.55
C SER A 64 18.19 -8.30 6.55
N ASP A 65 19.41 -8.62 6.10
CA ASP A 65 20.68 -8.54 6.83
C ASP A 65 21.58 -7.42 6.30
N ARG A 66 22.40 -6.83 7.17
CA ARG A 66 23.26 -5.67 6.90
C ARG A 66 24.36 -5.97 5.89
N ASP A 67 24.76 -7.22 5.71
CA ASP A 67 25.93 -7.55 4.88
C ASP A 67 25.58 -8.20 3.54
N VAL A 68 24.30 -8.48 3.30
CA VAL A 68 23.83 -9.16 2.08
C VAL A 68 23.17 -8.16 1.13
N LYS A 69 23.58 -8.17 -0.14
CA LYS A 69 22.85 -7.44 -1.20
C LYS A 69 21.56 -8.19 -1.50
N VAL A 70 20.47 -7.46 -1.72
CA VAL A 70 19.23 -8.10 -2.21
C VAL A 70 19.54 -8.75 -3.57
N PRO A 71 19.29 -10.05 -3.75
CA PRO A 71 19.56 -10.74 -5.00
C PRO A 71 18.69 -10.19 -6.14
N LYS A 72 18.91 -10.67 -7.37
CA LYS A 72 17.95 -10.48 -8.46
C LYS A 72 16.69 -11.32 -8.18
N GLY A 73 15.56 -10.86 -8.70
CA GLY A 73 14.29 -11.53 -8.47
C GLY A 73 13.11 -10.69 -8.90
N GLN A 74 11.97 -10.91 -8.27
CA GLN A 74 10.70 -10.26 -8.59
C GLN A 74 9.89 -9.96 -7.34
N VAL A 75 9.20 -8.82 -7.38
CA VAL A 75 8.18 -8.49 -6.38
C VAL A 75 6.83 -8.90 -6.96
N LYS A 76 6.13 -9.80 -6.26
CA LYS A 76 4.79 -10.26 -6.60
C LYS A 76 3.76 -9.59 -5.70
N ALA A 77 2.65 -9.17 -6.30
CA ALA A 77 1.47 -8.67 -5.62
C ALA A 77 0.28 -9.54 -6.00
N LEU A 78 -0.30 -10.22 -5.02
CA LEU A 78 -1.52 -11.01 -5.17
C LEU A 78 -2.68 -10.20 -4.60
N LEU A 79 -3.73 -10.04 -5.40
CA LEU A 79 -4.92 -9.31 -5.03
C LEU A 79 -6.02 -10.30 -4.70
N PHE A 80 -6.69 -10.08 -3.58
CA PHE A 80 -7.81 -10.88 -3.11
C PHE A 80 -9.03 -9.98 -2.90
N ASP A 81 -10.21 -10.51 -3.19
CA ASP A 81 -11.48 -9.87 -2.86
C ASP A 81 -11.79 -9.96 -1.35
N GLU A 82 -12.90 -9.36 -0.92
CA GLU A 82 -13.39 -9.42 0.45
C GLU A 82 -13.72 -10.84 0.92
N ARG A 83 -13.94 -11.78 -0.01
CA ARG A 83 -14.20 -13.20 0.26
C ARG A 83 -12.92 -14.02 0.37
N GLY A 84 -11.75 -13.40 0.17
CA GLY A 84 -10.45 -14.05 0.18
C GLY A 84 -10.13 -14.84 -1.09
N LYS A 85 -10.90 -14.70 -2.17
CA LYS A 85 -10.60 -15.29 -3.47
C LYS A 85 -9.56 -14.43 -4.20
N GLN A 86 -8.52 -15.06 -4.73
CA GLN A 86 -7.55 -14.36 -5.56
C GLN A 86 -8.21 -13.88 -6.86
N ILE A 87 -8.19 -12.56 -7.08
CA ILE A 87 -8.76 -11.91 -8.26
C ILE A 87 -7.71 -11.56 -9.31
N HIS A 88 -6.47 -11.30 -8.89
CA HIS A 88 -5.39 -10.93 -9.81
C HIS A 88 -4.00 -11.19 -9.22
N SER A 89 -3.02 -11.33 -10.10
CA SER A 89 -1.60 -11.41 -9.75
C SER A 89 -0.82 -10.48 -10.66
N ALA A 90 -0.07 -9.55 -10.08
CA ALA A 90 0.82 -8.66 -10.79
C ALA A 90 2.25 -8.82 -10.28
N GLU A 91 3.23 -8.64 -11.16
CA GLU A 91 4.64 -8.77 -10.80
C GLU A 91 5.48 -7.68 -11.44
N THR A 92 6.61 -7.37 -10.80
CA THR A 92 7.63 -6.49 -11.34
C THR A 92 9.01 -7.08 -11.10
N ARG A 93 9.85 -7.08 -12.12
CA ARG A 93 11.22 -7.58 -12.00
C ARG A 93 12.05 -6.60 -11.19
N TYR A 94 12.68 -7.11 -10.14
CA TYR A 94 13.64 -6.37 -9.35
C TYR A 94 15.05 -6.56 -9.92
N LYS A 95 15.61 -5.49 -10.48
CA LYS A 95 17.03 -5.42 -10.81
C LYS A 95 17.76 -4.70 -9.67
N PRO A 96 18.73 -5.35 -9.00
CA PRO A 96 19.58 -4.69 -8.02
C PRO A 96 20.27 -3.51 -8.68
N GLN A 97 19.86 -2.30 -8.31
CA GLN A 97 20.60 -1.11 -8.71
C GLN A 97 21.84 -1.01 -7.83
N HIS A 98 22.96 -0.58 -8.40
CA HIS A 98 24.18 -0.34 -7.62
C HIS A 98 23.89 0.81 -6.65
N VAL A 99 23.59 0.48 -5.39
CA VAL A 99 23.29 1.47 -4.36
C VAL A 99 24.59 2.17 -4.00
N HIS A 100 24.70 3.46 -4.37
CA HIS A 100 25.86 4.28 -4.07
C HIS A 100 26.18 4.20 -2.56
N PRO A 101 27.44 3.91 -2.15
CA PRO A 101 27.79 3.55 -0.77
C PRO A 101 27.40 4.58 0.31
N LYS A 102 27.16 5.85 -0.07
CA LYS A 102 26.86 6.95 0.86
C LYS A 102 25.38 7.38 0.94
N LYS A 103 24.48 6.96 0.03
CA LYS A 103 23.08 7.45 0.03
C LYS A 103 22.06 6.36 -0.33
N LYS A 104 21.15 6.09 0.63
CA LYS A 104 19.89 5.33 0.55
C LYS A 104 19.99 3.84 0.18
N ARG A 105 19.98 2.97 1.21
CA ARG A 105 20.04 1.49 1.18
C ARG A 105 18.75 0.78 0.71
N ALA A 106 17.82 1.50 0.11
CA ALA A 106 16.50 0.99 -0.22
C ALA A 106 16.19 1.24 -1.69
N SER A 107 15.91 0.16 -2.40
CA SER A 107 15.49 0.24 -3.80
C SER A 107 13.99 0.40 -3.86
N TYR A 108 13.51 1.23 -4.76
CA TYR A 108 12.08 1.41 -4.97
C TYR A 108 11.58 0.39 -5.99
N PHE A 109 10.37 -0.11 -5.79
CA PHE A 109 9.67 -0.89 -6.79
C PHE A 109 8.30 -0.27 -7.07
N THR A 110 7.79 -0.53 -8.27
CA THR A 110 6.43 -0.18 -8.69
C THR A 110 5.83 -1.41 -9.36
N VAL A 111 4.72 -1.91 -8.84
CA VAL A 111 3.90 -2.96 -9.45
C VAL A 111 2.66 -2.28 -10.01
N HIS A 112 2.44 -2.42 -11.32
CA HIS A 112 1.25 -1.90 -11.97
C HIS A 112 0.08 -2.83 -11.69
N LEU A 113 -1.06 -2.26 -11.32
CA LEU A 113 -2.29 -3.01 -11.06
C LEU A 113 -3.23 -2.92 -12.26
N PRO A 114 -4.26 -3.79 -12.34
CA PRO A 114 -5.29 -3.69 -13.37
C PRO A 114 -5.93 -2.31 -13.42
N GLN A 115 -6.25 -1.83 -14.62
CA GLN A 115 -6.83 -0.50 -14.82
C GLN A 115 -8.19 -0.35 -14.11
N ASP A 116 -9.00 -1.41 -14.13
CA ASP A 116 -10.35 -1.43 -13.57
C ASP A 116 -10.39 -1.78 -12.06
N LEU A 117 -9.23 -1.82 -11.41
CA LEU A 117 -9.17 -2.15 -9.99
C LEU A 117 -9.66 -0.99 -9.13
N HIS A 118 -10.72 -1.23 -8.36
CA HIS A 118 -11.10 -0.35 -7.27
C HIS A 118 -10.41 -0.78 -5.96
N PRO A 119 -9.65 0.10 -5.27
CA PRO A 119 -8.85 -0.31 -4.10
C PRO A 119 -9.70 -0.62 -2.85
N SER A 120 -10.93 -0.09 -2.77
CA SER A 120 -11.86 -0.41 -1.68
C SER A 120 -12.20 -1.91 -1.69
N GLY A 121 -12.11 -2.56 -0.53
CA GLY A 121 -12.47 -3.98 -0.37
C GLY A 121 -11.43 -4.97 -0.90
N VAL A 122 -10.30 -4.49 -1.41
CA VAL A 122 -9.22 -5.36 -1.91
C VAL A 122 -8.18 -5.55 -0.82
N SER A 123 -7.78 -6.80 -0.60
CA SER A 123 -6.58 -7.11 0.17
C SER A 123 -5.45 -7.53 -0.77
N VAL A 124 -4.24 -7.06 -0.47
CA VAL A 124 -3.06 -7.31 -1.29
C VAL A 124 -1.99 -7.96 -0.45
N LYS A 125 -1.50 -9.11 -0.92
CA LYS A 125 -0.31 -9.75 -0.36
C LYS A 125 0.88 -9.45 -1.26
N VAL A 126 1.91 -8.83 -0.69
CA VAL A 126 3.14 -8.46 -1.41
C VAL A 126 4.32 -9.24 -0.86
N TYR A 127 5.08 -9.89 -1.73
CA TYR A 127 6.26 -10.65 -1.36
C TYR A 127 7.34 -10.58 -2.42
N TYR A 128 8.56 -10.90 -1.99
CA TYR A 128 9.73 -10.96 -2.85
C TYR A 128 10.07 -12.42 -3.15
N LEU A 129 10.41 -12.72 -4.40
CA LEU A 129 10.97 -14.00 -4.82
C LEU A 129 12.35 -13.74 -5.42
N SER A 130 13.38 -14.41 -4.92
CA SER A 130 14.66 -14.48 -5.62
C SER A 130 14.55 -15.34 -6.87
N ASP A 131 15.38 -15.03 -7.87
CA ASP A 131 15.66 -15.95 -8.96
C ASP A 131 16.42 -17.19 -8.46
#